data_AF-A0A3M1SKC9-F1
#
_entry.id   AF-A0A3M1SKC9-F1
#
_cell.length_a   1.000
_cell.length_b   1.000
_cell.length_c   1.000
_cell.angle_alpha   90.00
_cell.angle_beta   90.00
_cell.angle_gamma   90.00
#
_symmetry.space_group_name_H-M   'P 1'
#
loop_
_entity.id
_entity.type
_entity.pdbx_description
1 polymer ?
#
loop_
_entity_poly.entity_id
_entity_poly.type
_entity_poly.pdbx_seq_one_letter_code
_entity_poly.pdbx_strand_id
1 'polypeptide(L)'
;MNALVHTKGKRGFITKTVQIRSNDPEHPVKVLKLKARVLDPYHQNIESPRAIFSSPCRSCHVDRGIGKTGGVLYRADCIICHRRGKKAGSLSDMKKLSKKELEKIISYGRDGTMMPGFSSMAGGPLTEDQVSSLVRYIKGR
;
A
#
# COMPACT_ATOMS: atom_id res chain seq x y z
N MET A 1 2.10 21.83 26.81
CA MET A 1 1.29 21.06 25.85
C MET A 1 2.22 20.39 24.87
N ASN A 2 2.17 19.06 24.75
CA ASN A 2 3.05 18.29 23.87
C ASN A 2 2.27 17.78 22.66
N ALA A 3 2.82 17.92 21.45
CA ALA A 3 2.25 17.36 20.23
C ALA A 3 3.11 16.20 19.75
N LEU A 4 2.54 14.99 19.68
CA LEU A 4 3.22 13.80 19.18
C LEU A 4 2.87 13.57 17.71
N VAL A 5 3.89 13.40 16.85
CA VAL A 5 3.70 13.11 15.42
C VAL A 5 4.19 11.70 15.10
N HIS A 6 3.26 10.76 14.92
CA HIS A 6 3.60 9.42 14.44
C HIS A 6 4.04 9.46 12.97
N THR A 7 5.23 8.95 12.68
CA THR A 7 5.81 8.89 11.33
C THR A 7 5.67 7.52 10.65
N LYS A 8 5.22 6.48 11.39
CA LYS A 8 4.99 5.13 10.85
C LYS A 8 4.08 5.18 9.61
N GLY A 9 4.53 4.58 8.51
CA GLY A 9 3.81 4.55 7.23
C GLY A 9 3.81 5.86 6.45
N LYS A 10 4.53 6.90 6.91
CA LYS A 10 4.69 8.18 6.20
C LYS A 10 6.10 8.28 5.63
N ARG A 11 6.24 9.06 4.55
CA ARG A 11 7.50 9.26 3.84
C ARG A 11 7.56 10.67 3.26
N GLY A 12 8.76 11.22 3.13
CA GLY A 12 8.96 12.55 2.54
C GLY A 12 8.42 13.67 3.42
N PHE A 13 8.03 14.80 2.81
CA PHE A 13 7.48 15.92 3.55
C PHE A 13 6.07 15.64 4.05
N ILE A 14 5.87 15.86 5.35
CA ILE A 14 4.56 15.82 6.00
C ILE A 14 4.24 17.21 6.55
N THR A 15 2.96 17.56 6.48
CA THR A 15 2.44 18.77 7.13
C THR A 15 1.39 18.35 8.15
N LYS A 16 1.52 18.84 9.39
CA LYS A 16 0.51 18.68 10.42
C LYS A 16 0.03 20.03 10.90
N THR A 17 -1.28 20.08 11.14
CA THR A 17 -1.96 21.27 11.57
C THR A 17 -2.26 21.14 13.06
N VAL A 18 -1.84 22.12 13.86
CA VAL A 18 -2.15 22.23 15.28
C VAL A 18 -3.09 23.42 15.45
N GLN A 19 -4.29 23.14 15.94
CA GLN A 19 -5.27 24.18 16.26
C GLN A 19 -5.11 24.53 17.73
N ILE A 20 -4.78 25.80 17.99
CA ILE A 20 -4.69 26.37 19.33
C ILE A 20 -5.98 27.13 19.56
N ARG A 21 -6.68 26.80 20.64
CA ARG A 21 -7.83 27.57 21.12
C ARG A 21 -7.41 28.32 22.37
N SER A 22 -7.65 29.63 22.40
CA SER A 22 -7.32 30.51 23.51
C SER A 22 -8.47 31.47 23.81
N ASN A 23 -8.39 32.14 24.95
CA ASN A 23 -9.26 33.23 25.35
C ASN A 23 -8.83 34.59 24.76
N ASP A 24 -8.01 34.58 23.69
CA ASP A 24 -7.69 35.78 22.92
C ASP A 24 -8.98 36.25 22.22
N PRO A 25 -9.49 37.46 22.51
CA PRO A 25 -10.76 37.93 21.96
C PRO A 25 -10.69 38.25 20.45
N GLU A 26 -9.51 38.54 19.91
CA GLU A 26 -9.31 38.83 18.48
C GLU A 26 -8.98 37.56 17.69
N HIS A 27 -8.19 36.66 18.28
CA HIS A 27 -7.74 35.42 17.63
C HIS A 27 -8.01 34.18 18.51
N PRO A 28 -9.28 33.85 18.82
CA PRO A 28 -9.63 32.75 19.73
C PRO A 28 -9.23 31.37 19.20
N VAL A 29 -8.93 31.27 17.91
CA VAL A 29 -8.41 30.07 17.26
C VAL A 29 -7.25 30.43 16.35
N LYS A 30 -6.05 29.90 16.64
CA LYS A 30 -4.88 30.01 15.77
C LYS A 30 -4.47 28.65 15.22
N VAL A 31 -4.14 28.62 13.94
CA VAL A 31 -3.76 27.38 13.24
C VAL A 31 -2.28 27.41 12.89
N LEU A 32 -1.49 26.54 13.52
CA LEU A 32 -0.07 26.37 13.21
C LEU A 32 0.12 25.20 12.23
N LYS A 33 1.00 25.38 11.24
CA LYS A 33 1.38 24.33 10.28
C LYS A 33 2.81 23.88 10.57
N LEU A 34 2.97 22.67 11.06
CA LEU A 34 4.25 22.00 11.25
C LEU A 34 4.62 21.22 9.99
N LYS A 35 5.68 21.65 9.31
CA LYS A 35 6.24 20.94 8.15
C LYS A 35 7.52 20.20 8.58
N ALA A 36 7.59 18.91 8.32
CA ALA A 36 8.76 18.09 8.64
C ALA A 36 9.04 17.09 7.51
N ARG A 37 10.30 16.66 7.36
CA ARG A 37 10.69 15.58 6.45
C ARG A 37 10.82 14.29 7.24
N VAL A 38 10.06 13.26 6.87
CA VAL A 38 10.23 11.91 7.40
C VAL A 38 11.39 11.26 6.68
N LEU A 39 12.44 10.92 7.44
CA LEU A 39 13.54 10.09 6.96
C LEU A 39 13.04 8.65 6.86
N ASP A 40 13.18 8.07 5.65
CA ASP A 40 12.71 6.72 5.35
C ASP A 40 13.92 5.81 5.09
N PRO A 41 14.30 4.97 6.07
CA PRO A 41 15.43 4.06 5.92
C PRO A 41 15.08 2.81 5.10
N TYR A 42 13.81 2.55 4.80
CA TYR A 42 13.37 1.26 4.23
C TYR A 42 13.31 1.25 2.71
N HIS A 43 12.90 2.34 2.08
CA HIS A 43 12.63 2.35 0.63
C HIS A 43 13.79 2.92 -0.19
N GLN A 44 15.02 2.63 0.23
CA GLN A 44 16.24 2.98 -0.48
C GLN A 44 16.92 1.68 -0.92
N ASN A 45 17.50 1.67 -2.12
CA ASN A 45 18.28 0.55 -2.65
C ASN A 45 17.55 -0.81 -2.60
N ILE A 46 16.27 -0.84 -3.01
CA ILE A 46 15.51 -2.11 -3.07
C ILE A 46 16.03 -2.96 -4.23
N GLU A 47 16.76 -4.02 -3.91
CA GLU A 47 17.40 -4.91 -4.89
C GLU A 47 16.42 -5.88 -5.57
N SER A 48 15.31 -6.21 -4.91
CA SER A 48 14.36 -7.21 -5.40
C SER A 48 12.90 -6.84 -5.15
N PRO A 49 12.00 -7.02 -6.14
CA PRO A 49 10.55 -6.90 -5.93
C PRO A 49 10.02 -7.81 -4.82
N ARG A 50 10.65 -8.98 -4.62
CA ARG A 50 10.27 -9.95 -3.57
C ARG A 50 10.63 -9.48 -2.16
N ALA A 51 11.42 -8.42 -2.00
CA ALA A 51 11.79 -7.90 -0.68
C ALA A 51 10.55 -7.53 0.17
N ILE A 52 9.42 -7.18 -0.47
CA ILE A 52 8.17 -6.86 0.22
C ILE A 52 7.57 -8.07 0.97
N PHE A 53 8.00 -9.28 0.64
CA PHE A 53 7.59 -10.49 1.34
C PHE A 53 8.46 -10.75 2.57
N SER A 54 9.56 -10.06 2.80
CA SER A 54 10.44 -10.34 3.95
C SER A 54 10.26 -9.33 5.08
N SER A 55 10.63 -9.71 6.30
CA SER A 55 10.69 -8.76 7.42
C SER A 55 11.82 -7.73 7.18
N PRO A 56 11.64 -6.43 7.51
CA PRO A 56 10.45 -5.82 8.13
C PRO A 56 9.39 -5.36 7.12
N CYS A 57 9.66 -5.45 5.82
CA CYS A 57 8.81 -4.93 4.74
C CYS A 57 7.39 -5.53 4.75
N ARG A 58 7.28 -6.84 5.03
CA ARG A 58 6.02 -7.60 5.06
C ARG A 58 4.96 -6.95 5.95
N SER A 59 5.36 -6.36 7.08
CA SER A 59 4.47 -5.73 8.07
C SER A 59 3.57 -4.63 7.51
N CYS A 60 4.01 -3.96 6.45
CA CYS A 60 3.27 -2.88 5.80
C CYS A 60 2.71 -3.29 4.43
N HIS A 61 3.34 -4.24 3.75
CA HIS A 61 3.02 -4.60 2.38
C HIS A 61 2.12 -5.83 2.21
N VAL A 62 2.11 -6.76 3.18
CA VAL A 62 1.54 -8.11 3.00
C VAL A 62 0.86 -8.65 4.26
N ASP A 63 1.38 -8.38 5.46
CA ASP A 63 0.84 -8.98 6.70
C ASP A 63 -0.62 -8.55 6.96
N ARG A 64 -1.03 -7.42 6.39
CA ARG A 64 -2.40 -6.95 6.52
C ARG A 64 -3.40 -7.81 5.78
N GLY A 65 -2.99 -8.57 4.76
CA GLY A 65 -3.85 -9.47 3.99
C GLY A 65 -3.94 -10.90 4.52
N ILE A 66 -3.19 -11.25 5.57
CA ILE A 66 -3.21 -12.61 6.13
C ILE A 66 -4.66 -13.02 6.46
N GLY A 67 -5.04 -14.21 5.96
CA GLY A 67 -6.37 -14.79 6.14
C GLY A 67 -7.52 -14.08 5.38
N LYS A 68 -7.22 -13.07 4.56
CA LYS A 68 -8.23 -12.32 3.80
C LYS A 68 -8.34 -12.80 2.36
N THR A 69 -9.48 -12.53 1.74
CA THR A 69 -9.77 -12.84 0.34
C THR A 69 -10.44 -11.64 -0.36
N GLY A 70 -10.53 -11.70 -1.69
CA GLY A 70 -11.27 -10.77 -2.54
C GLY A 70 -10.92 -9.31 -2.29
N GLY A 71 -11.95 -8.46 -2.20
CA GLY A 71 -11.75 -7.02 -2.02
C GLY A 71 -11.09 -6.63 -0.70
N VAL A 72 -11.25 -7.46 0.35
CA VAL A 72 -10.62 -7.21 1.66
C VAL A 72 -9.11 -7.43 1.56
N LEU A 73 -8.68 -8.50 0.90
CA LEU A 73 -7.26 -8.74 0.60
C LEU A 73 -6.69 -7.65 -0.30
N TYR A 74 -7.40 -7.31 -1.39
CA TYR A 74 -6.95 -6.27 -2.32
C TYR A 74 -6.71 -4.93 -1.63
N ARG A 75 -7.61 -4.52 -0.74
CA ARG A 75 -7.49 -3.27 0.03
C ARG A 75 -6.39 -3.32 1.08
N ALA A 76 -6.05 -4.50 1.59
CA ALA A 76 -5.00 -4.65 2.59
C ALA A 76 -3.61 -4.47 1.97
N ASP A 77 -3.35 -5.15 0.85
CA ASP A 77 -1.97 -5.35 0.36
C ASP A 77 -1.75 -4.78 -1.06
N CYS A 78 -2.73 -4.90 -1.95
CA CYS A 78 -2.55 -4.51 -3.35
C CYS A 78 -2.71 -2.99 -3.57
N ILE A 79 -3.66 -2.38 -2.84
CA ILE A 79 -4.04 -0.98 -3.08
C ILE A 79 -2.89 0.00 -2.81
N ILE A 80 -1.90 -0.36 -1.99
CA ILE A 80 -0.76 0.51 -1.67
C ILE A 80 0.02 0.92 -2.94
N CYS A 81 0.04 0.05 -3.96
CA CYS A 81 0.65 0.31 -5.26
C CYS A 81 -0.41 0.69 -6.32
N HIS A 82 -1.54 -0.01 -6.35
CA HIS A 82 -2.55 0.15 -7.40
C HIS A 82 -3.50 1.35 -7.19
N ARG A 83 -3.40 2.07 -6.06
CA ARG A 83 -4.24 3.25 -5.78
C ARG A 83 -4.04 4.33 -6.84
N ARG A 84 -5.10 4.59 -7.61
CA ARG A 84 -5.17 5.65 -8.63
C ARG A 84 -4.08 5.57 -9.70
N GLY A 85 -3.57 4.37 -10.01
CA GLY A 85 -2.64 4.21 -11.15
C GLY A 85 -1.22 4.75 -10.95
N LYS A 86 -0.89 5.34 -9.78
CA LYS A 86 0.35 6.15 -9.65
C LYS A 86 1.65 5.34 -9.63
N LYS A 87 1.61 4.10 -9.16
CA LYS A 87 2.80 3.23 -9.06
C LYS A 87 2.64 1.91 -9.82
N ALA A 88 1.41 1.56 -10.17
CA ALA A 88 1.01 0.36 -10.89
C ALA A 88 -0.36 0.62 -11.54
N GLY A 89 -0.76 -0.19 -12.53
CA GLY A 89 -2.03 -0.03 -13.25
C GLY A 89 -3.23 0.05 -12.31
N SER A 90 -4.22 0.89 -12.64
CA SER A 90 -5.40 1.08 -11.80
C SER A 90 -6.30 -0.17 -11.80
N LEU A 91 -7.26 -0.24 -10.87
CA LEU A 91 -8.27 -1.31 -10.89
C LEU A 91 -9.04 -1.33 -12.21
N SER A 92 -9.30 -0.17 -12.81
CA SER A 92 -9.95 -0.04 -14.11
C SER A 92 -9.07 -0.58 -15.26
N ASP A 93 -7.75 -0.42 -15.18
CA ASP A 93 -6.83 -0.98 -16.18
C ASP A 93 -6.74 -2.50 -16.04
N MET A 94 -6.65 -3.01 -14.82
CA MET A 94 -6.60 -4.46 -14.56
C MET A 94 -7.88 -5.17 -14.99
N LYS A 95 -9.04 -4.50 -14.94
CA LYS A 95 -10.32 -5.03 -15.44
C LYS A 95 -10.29 -5.36 -16.95
N LYS A 96 -9.45 -4.68 -17.73
CA LYS A 96 -9.32 -4.89 -19.19
C LYS A 96 -8.59 -6.19 -19.53
N LEU A 97 -7.77 -6.72 -18.62
CA LEU A 97 -7.07 -7.98 -18.82
C LEU A 97 -8.05 -9.17 -18.84
N SER A 98 -7.70 -10.21 -19.58
CA SER A 98 -8.40 -11.49 -19.49
C SER A 98 -8.22 -12.11 -18.09
N LYS A 99 -9.12 -13.02 -17.71
CA LYS A 99 -9.03 -13.73 -16.43
C LYS A 99 -7.67 -14.44 -16.30
N LYS A 100 -7.24 -15.13 -17.36
CA LYS A 100 -6.00 -15.91 -17.43
C LYS A 100 -4.76 -15.03 -17.32
N GLU A 101 -4.73 -13.88 -17.99
CA GLU A 101 -3.61 -12.93 -17.86
C GLU A 101 -3.52 -12.35 -16.46
N LEU A 102 -4.66 -11.97 -15.87
CA LEU A 102 -4.68 -11.42 -14.52
C LEU A 102 -4.20 -12.43 -13.49
N GLU A 103 -4.66 -13.68 -13.60
CA GLU A 103 -4.21 -14.80 -12.78
C GLU A 103 -2.70 -15.04 -12.93
N LYS A 104 -2.19 -15.11 -14.16
CA LYS A 104 -0.75 -15.26 -14.43
C LYS A 104 0.06 -14.13 -13.79
N ILE A 105 -0.36 -12.87 -13.94
CA ILE A 105 0.36 -11.71 -13.40
C ILE A 105 0.32 -11.70 -11.87
N ILE A 106 -0.81 -12.04 -11.25
CA ILE A 106 -0.89 -12.10 -9.78
C ILE A 106 -0.01 -13.24 -9.26
N SER A 107 -0.04 -14.42 -9.90
CA SER A 107 0.72 -15.59 -9.45
C SER A 107 2.21 -15.42 -9.62
N TYR A 108 2.67 -14.97 -10.79
CA TYR A 108 4.09 -14.99 -11.17
C TYR A 108 4.74 -13.61 -11.24
N GLY A 109 3.94 -12.55 -11.14
CA GLY A 109 4.42 -11.18 -11.23
C GLY A 109 4.39 -10.65 -12.66
N ARG A 110 5.05 -9.50 -12.85
CA ARG A 110 5.17 -8.88 -14.17
C ARG A 110 6.62 -8.49 -14.43
N ASP A 111 7.23 -9.17 -15.39
CA ASP A 111 8.61 -8.95 -15.79
C ASP A 111 8.87 -7.49 -16.18
N GLY A 112 10.08 -7.01 -15.86
CA GLY A 112 10.45 -5.60 -16.06
C GLY A 112 9.75 -4.63 -15.11
N THR A 113 9.07 -5.09 -14.06
CA THR A 113 8.40 -4.25 -13.07
C THR A 113 8.70 -4.67 -11.63
N MET A 114 8.32 -3.82 -10.67
CA MET A 114 8.40 -4.12 -9.24
C MET A 114 7.22 -4.95 -8.71
N MET A 115 6.42 -5.58 -9.58
CA MET A 115 5.33 -6.46 -9.15
C MET A 115 5.83 -7.91 -9.06
N PRO A 116 6.11 -8.44 -7.85
CA PRO A 116 6.50 -9.83 -7.68
C PRO A 116 5.31 -10.78 -7.91
N GLY A 117 5.61 -12.07 -8.10
CA GLY A 117 4.60 -13.13 -8.03
C GLY A 117 4.14 -13.37 -6.59
N PHE A 118 2.83 -13.32 -6.37
CA PHE A 118 2.22 -13.48 -5.05
C PHE A 118 1.78 -14.91 -4.74
N SER A 119 1.69 -15.80 -5.73
CA SER A 119 1.34 -17.21 -5.48
C SER A 119 2.43 -17.90 -4.66
N SER A 120 2.02 -18.75 -3.73
CA SER A 120 2.92 -19.63 -2.97
C SER A 120 3.76 -20.52 -3.87
N MET A 121 3.25 -20.92 -5.04
CA MET A 121 4.01 -21.70 -6.04
C MET A 121 5.18 -20.90 -6.65
N ALA A 122 5.11 -19.57 -6.62
CA ALA A 122 6.15 -18.66 -7.12
C ALA A 122 7.01 -18.04 -5.99
N GLY A 123 6.88 -18.56 -4.76
CA GLY A 123 7.54 -18.06 -3.56
C GLY A 123 6.86 -16.84 -2.91
N GLY A 124 5.62 -16.54 -3.30
CA GLY A 124 4.79 -15.50 -2.72
C GLY A 124 3.97 -15.97 -1.52
N PRO A 125 3.24 -15.05 -0.85
CA PRO A 125 2.55 -15.33 0.40
C PRO A 125 1.10 -15.84 0.23
N LEU A 126 0.54 -15.84 -0.97
CA LEU A 126 -0.88 -16.12 -1.20
C LEU A 126 -1.12 -17.56 -1.66
N THR A 127 -2.19 -18.16 -1.15
CA THR A 127 -2.70 -19.43 -1.68
C THR A 127 -3.39 -19.24 -3.04
N GLU A 128 -3.56 -20.32 -3.79
CA GLU A 128 -4.28 -20.28 -5.07
C GLU A 128 -5.74 -19.79 -4.91
N ASP A 129 -6.40 -20.12 -3.81
CA ASP A 129 -7.75 -19.61 -3.50
C ASP A 129 -7.75 -18.09 -3.28
N GLN A 130 -6.73 -17.56 -2.61
CA GLN A 130 -6.58 -16.12 -2.43
C GLN A 130 -6.32 -15.42 -3.76
N VAL A 131 -5.46 -15.99 -4.62
CA VAL A 131 -5.24 -15.49 -5.99
C VAL A 131 -6.54 -15.49 -6.79
N SER A 132 -7.26 -16.61 -6.83
CA SER A 132 -8.56 -16.74 -7.51
C SER A 132 -9.58 -15.73 -7.00
N SER A 133 -9.61 -15.49 -5.68
CA SER A 133 -10.49 -14.49 -5.08
C SER A 133 -10.17 -13.06 -5.51
N LEU A 134 -8.88 -12.72 -5.68
CA LEU A 134 -8.45 -11.41 -6.18
C LEU A 134 -8.86 -11.22 -7.64
N VAL A 135 -8.65 -12.24 -8.47
CA VAL A 135 -9.08 -12.24 -9.88
C VAL A 135 -10.57 -11.98 -9.98
N ARG A 136 -11.38 -12.68 -9.17
CA ARG A 136 -12.84 -12.52 -9.13
C ARG A 136 -13.24 -11.10 -8.75
N TYR A 137 -12.69 -10.58 -7.66
CA TYR A 137 -12.93 -9.22 -7.18
C TYR A 137 -12.57 -8.16 -8.23
N ILE A 138 -11.40 -8.28 -8.87
CA ILE A 138 -10.94 -7.33 -9.89
C ILE A 138 -11.89 -7.33 -11.09
N LYS A 139 -12.35 -8.51 -11.54
CA LYS A 139 -13.33 -8.62 -12.63
C LYS A 139 -14.76 -8.19 -12.23
N GLY A 140 -14.99 -7.84 -10.95
CA GLY A 140 -16.29 -7.42 -10.45
C GLY A 140 -17.29 -8.57 -10.32
N ARG A 141 -16.80 -9.76 -9.98
CA ARG A 141 -17.59 -10.96 -9.72
C ARG A 141 -17.47 -11.40 -8.26
#